data_AF-A0A382B383-F1
#
_entry.id   AF-A0A382B383-F1
#
_cell.length_a   1.000
_cell.length_b   1.000
_cell.length_c   1.000
_cell.angle_alpha   90.00
_cell.angle_beta   90.00
_cell.angle_gamma   90.00
#
_symmetry.space_group_name_H-M   'P 1'
#
loop_
_entity.id
_entity.type
_entity.pdbx_description
1 polymer ?
#
loop_
_entity_poly.entity_id
_entity_poly.type
_entity_poly.pdbx_seq_one_letter_code
_entity_poly.pdbx_strand_id
1 'polypeptide(L)'
;MTVKLKTIVKNNFWILEEDGTKVGTVNKKDEENFQLLSLSNEQPVTMTLDDIITRWGKDCFKEPVKVDVEKSITTAGEVFLLFGYPCASKPTNEMYDVQRKLPLYTKNNKSNSVHSAGYYIVQYPSNGWSRGFCPKLVTLERYPYKGPFKTKQDMSLALKQSRQEK
;
A
#
# COMPACT_ATOMS: atom_id res chain seq x y z
N MET A 1 24.53 7.36 -17.63
CA MET A 1 23.38 6.46 -17.44
C MET A 1 23.63 5.65 -16.20
N THR A 2 23.02 6.06 -15.07
CA THR A 2 23.08 5.27 -13.84
C THR A 2 21.70 4.71 -13.55
N VAL A 3 21.54 3.42 -13.79
CA VAL A 3 20.29 2.69 -13.56
C VAL A 3 20.34 2.02 -12.19
N LYS A 4 19.29 2.21 -11.39
CA LYS A 4 19.17 1.69 -10.03
C LYS A 4 17.90 0.86 -9.88
N LEU A 5 17.99 -0.25 -9.14
CA LEU A 5 16.85 -1.08 -8.79
C LEU A 5 16.47 -0.87 -7.33
N LYS A 6 15.40 -0.12 -7.09
CA LYS A 6 14.86 0.12 -5.75
C LYS A 6 13.97 -1.03 -5.31
N THR A 7 14.42 -1.79 -4.32
CA THR A 7 13.64 -2.92 -3.78
C THR A 7 12.34 -2.41 -3.14
N ILE A 8 11.20 -3.02 -3.46
CA ILE A 8 9.91 -2.75 -2.83
C ILE A 8 9.46 -3.95 -2.00
N VAL A 9 9.58 -5.15 -2.58
CA VAL A 9 9.36 -6.41 -1.88
C VAL A 9 10.66 -7.19 -1.98
N LYS A 10 11.26 -7.48 -0.81
CA LYS A 10 12.53 -8.21 -0.75
C LYS A 10 12.42 -9.51 -1.54
N ASN A 11 13.35 -9.69 -2.48
CA ASN A 11 13.45 -10.86 -3.36
C ASN A 11 12.27 -11.09 -4.32
N ASN A 12 11.37 -10.11 -4.52
CA ASN A 12 10.20 -10.28 -5.39
C ASN A 12 9.89 -9.08 -6.29
N PHE A 13 10.12 -7.84 -5.85
CA PHE A 13 9.71 -6.66 -6.61
C PHE A 13 10.69 -5.50 -6.45
N TRP A 14 11.03 -4.87 -7.56
CA TRP A 14 11.94 -3.73 -7.67
C TRP A 14 11.37 -2.66 -8.61
N ILE A 15 11.70 -1.40 -8.37
CA ILE A 15 11.45 -0.28 -9.28
C ILE A 15 12.74 0.02 -10.03
N LEU A 16 12.66 0.14 -11.35
CA LEU A 16 13.76 0.60 -12.19
C LEU A 16 13.75 2.13 -12.23
N GLU A 17 14.81 2.74 -11.74
CA GLU A 17 15.04 4.19 -11.77
C GLU A 17 16.26 4.50 -12.63
N GLU A 18 16.14 5.43 -13.57
CA GLU A 18 17.24 5.96 -14.38
C GLU A 18 17.42 7.44 -14.06
N ASP A 19 18.61 7.80 -13.57
CA ASP A 19 18.96 9.18 -13.19
C ASP A 19 17.93 9.85 -12.25
N GLY A 20 17.32 9.05 -11.36
CA GLY A 20 16.32 9.49 -10.38
C GLY A 20 14.87 9.53 -10.88
N THR A 21 14.64 9.19 -12.16
CA THR A 21 13.30 9.10 -12.74
C THR A 21 12.86 7.63 -12.81
N LYS A 22 11.63 7.36 -12.37
CA LYS A 22 11.04 6.01 -12.48
C LYS A 22 10.81 5.69 -13.96
N VAL A 23 11.47 4.65 -14.45
CA VAL A 23 11.37 4.18 -15.85
C VAL A 23 10.70 2.81 -15.98
N GLY A 24 10.54 2.06 -14.89
CA GLY A 24 9.85 0.77 -14.94
C GLY A 24 9.77 0.03 -13.61
N THR A 25 9.37 -1.24 -13.67
CA THR A 25 9.32 -2.18 -12.54
C THR A 25 9.88 -3.53 -12.95
N VAL A 26 10.61 -4.18 -12.07
CA VAL A 26 11.11 -5.56 -12.22
C VAL A 26 10.45 -6.43 -11.16
N ASN A 27 9.84 -7.54 -11.56
CA ASN A 27 9.28 -8.54 -10.66
C ASN A 27 9.93 -9.89 -10.88
N LYS A 28 10.14 -10.65 -9.80
CA LYS A 28 10.62 -12.03 -9.89
C LYS A 28 9.47 -12.91 -10.40
N LYS A 29 9.73 -13.72 -11.42
CA LYS A 29 8.76 -14.68 -11.97
C LYS A 29 9.02 -16.08 -11.43
N ASP A 30 10.27 -16.54 -11.52
CA ASP A 30 10.75 -17.83 -11.01
C ASP A 30 12.13 -17.65 -10.33
N GLU A 31 12.77 -18.73 -9.87
CA GLU A 31 14.08 -18.64 -9.20
C GLU A 31 15.16 -17.93 -10.03
N GLU A 32 15.14 -18.12 -11.35
CA GLU A 32 16.12 -17.60 -12.31
C GLU A 32 15.57 -16.48 -13.21
N ASN A 33 14.25 -16.34 -13.31
CA ASN A 33 13.60 -15.45 -14.27
C ASN A 33 13.01 -14.20 -13.60
N PHE A 34 13.28 -13.06 -14.22
CA PHE A 34 12.76 -11.75 -13.85
C PHE A 34 11.96 -11.17 -15.01
N GLN A 35 10.91 -10.45 -14.70
CA GLN A 35 10.07 -9.77 -15.67
C GLN A 35 10.24 -8.27 -15.48
N LEU A 36 10.66 -7.58 -16.54
CA LEU A 36 10.75 -6.13 -16.61
C LEU A 36 9.53 -5.58 -17.34
N LEU A 37 8.85 -4.63 -16.71
CA LEU A 37 7.88 -3.76 -17.34
C LEU A 37 8.45 -2.34 -17.38
N SER A 38 8.82 -1.87 -18.58
CA SER A 38 9.27 -0.49 -18.80
C SER A 38 8.07 0.39 -19.13
N LEU A 39 8.11 1.67 -18.74
CA LEU A 39 7.12 2.66 -19.17
C LEU A 39 7.19 2.94 -20.68
N SER A 40 8.33 2.65 -21.31
CA SER A 40 8.54 2.82 -22.75
C SER A 40 8.08 1.63 -23.59
N ASN A 41 7.86 0.46 -22.97
CA ASN A 41 7.57 -0.78 -23.69
C ASN A 41 6.17 -1.27 -23.32
N GLU A 42 5.33 -1.51 -24.33
CA GLU A 42 3.98 -2.03 -24.14
C GLU A 42 3.96 -3.49 -23.66
N GLN A 43 5.06 -4.24 -23.86
CA GLN A 43 5.16 -5.66 -23.51
C GLN A 43 6.21 -5.93 -22.43
N PRO A 44 5.90 -6.76 -21.41
CA PRO A 44 6.87 -7.18 -20.41
C PRO A 44 7.99 -8.01 -21.03
N VAL A 45 9.25 -7.67 -20.72
CA VAL A 45 10.42 -8.42 -21.17
C VAL A 45 10.84 -9.38 -20.07
N THR A 46 11.03 -10.66 -20.40
CA THR A 46 11.59 -11.64 -19.46
C THR A 46 13.11 -11.67 -19.63
N MET A 47 13.84 -11.66 -18.53
CA MET A 47 15.30 -11.62 -18.48
C MET A 47 15.80 -12.45 -17.30
N THR A 48 16.98 -13.05 -17.44
CA THR A 48 17.62 -13.81 -16.35
C THR A 48 18.39 -12.88 -15.43
N LEU A 49 18.80 -13.37 -14.25
CA LEU A 49 19.67 -12.60 -13.35
C LEU A 49 20.97 -12.15 -14.04
N ASP A 50 21.56 -13.02 -14.85
CA ASP A 50 22.80 -12.72 -15.57
C ASP A 50 22.59 -11.64 -16.63
N ASP A 51 21.43 -11.60 -17.29
CA ASP A 51 21.08 -10.53 -18.23
C ASP A 51 20.97 -9.16 -17.52
N ILE A 52 20.37 -9.13 -16.33
CA ILE A 52 20.23 -7.92 -15.51
C ILE A 52 21.62 -7.42 -15.09
N ILE A 53 22.47 -8.33 -14.61
CA ILE A 53 23.84 -8.00 -14.18
C ILE A 53 24.69 -7.55 -15.37
N THR A 54 24.53 -8.18 -16.53
CA THR A 54 25.26 -7.80 -17.76
C THR A 54 24.84 -6.42 -18.24
N ARG A 55 23.53 -6.12 -18.16
CA ARG A 55 22.96 -4.87 -18.69
C ARG A 55 23.17 -3.66 -17.79
N TRP A 56 23.09 -3.83 -16.47
CA TRP A 56 23.14 -2.72 -15.51
C TRP A 56 24.26 -2.84 -14.46
N GLY A 57 25.08 -3.88 -14.53
CA GLY A 57 26.21 -4.12 -13.64
C GLY A 57 25.82 -4.78 -12.33
N LYS A 58 26.75 -5.50 -11.68
CA LYS A 58 26.54 -6.10 -10.34
C LYS A 58 26.13 -5.07 -9.29
N ASP A 59 26.46 -3.80 -9.52
CA ASP A 59 26.16 -2.69 -8.62
C ASP A 59 24.71 -2.18 -8.72
N CYS A 60 23.92 -2.61 -9.71
CA CYS A 60 22.50 -2.23 -9.81
C CYS A 60 21.64 -2.76 -8.64
N PHE A 61 22.13 -3.81 -7.96
CA PHE A 61 21.60 -4.34 -6.72
C PHE A 61 22.34 -3.83 -5.46
N LYS A 62 23.46 -3.09 -5.61
CA LYS A 62 24.38 -2.72 -4.51
C LYS A 62 24.04 -1.44 -3.77
N GLU A 63 22.78 -1.13 -3.67
CA GLU A 63 22.34 -0.70 -2.36
C GLU A 63 21.27 -1.71 -1.96
N PRO A 64 21.37 -2.38 -0.79
CA PRO A 64 20.14 -2.46 -0.02
C PRO A 64 19.79 -0.99 0.14
N VAL A 65 18.92 -0.50 -0.75
CA VAL A 65 18.00 0.54 -0.34
C VAL A 65 17.59 -0.02 1.00
N LYS A 66 17.95 0.69 2.07
CA LYS A 66 17.07 0.69 3.21
C LYS A 66 15.79 1.25 2.62
N VAL A 67 15.04 0.37 1.93
CA VAL A 67 13.64 0.25 2.19
C VAL A 67 13.71 -0.04 3.68
N ASP A 68 13.70 1.05 4.46
CA ASP A 68 12.56 1.23 5.30
C ASP A 68 11.39 0.75 4.43
N VAL A 69 11.10 -0.56 4.50
CA VAL A 69 9.75 -1.05 4.40
C VAL A 69 9.09 -0.09 5.37
N GLU A 70 8.54 1.02 4.85
CA GLU A 70 8.07 2.13 5.67
C GLU A 70 7.35 1.46 6.79
N LYS A 71 7.88 1.56 8.02
CA LYS A 71 7.43 0.69 9.10
C LYS A 71 5.92 0.68 8.99
N SER A 72 5.35 -0.50 8.74
CA SER A 72 3.91 -0.67 8.50
C SER A 72 3.16 0.20 9.50
N ILE A 73 3.69 0.25 10.72
CA ILE A 73 3.34 1.13 11.81
C ILE A 73 4.38 2.25 11.98
N THR A 74 3.97 3.50 11.75
CA THR A 74 4.68 4.71 12.15
C THR A 74 3.91 5.45 13.25
N THR A 75 4.47 6.53 13.78
CA THR A 75 3.82 7.37 14.79
C THR A 75 3.99 8.84 14.42
N ALA A 76 2.91 9.61 14.49
CA ALA A 76 2.92 11.06 14.38
C ALA A 76 2.40 11.66 15.70
N GLY A 77 3.32 12.10 16.56
CA GLY A 77 3.00 12.42 17.96
C GLY A 77 2.50 11.17 18.70
N GLU A 78 1.34 11.29 19.34
CA GLU A 78 0.68 10.19 20.08
C GLU A 78 -0.18 9.28 19.20
N VAL A 79 -0.27 9.56 17.89
CA VAL A 79 -1.12 8.81 16.96
C VAL A 79 -0.31 7.75 16.22
N PHE A 80 -0.76 6.50 16.29
CA PHE A 80 -0.23 5.41 15.47
C PHE A 80 -0.77 5.53 14.04
N LEU A 81 0.11 5.33 13.06
CA LEU A 81 -0.22 5.34 11.64
C LEU A 81 0.10 3.96 11.05
N LEU A 82 -0.88 3.34 10.41
CA LEU A 82 -0.71 2.10 9.66
C LEU A 82 -0.74 2.40 8.16
N PHE A 83 0.36 2.16 7.45
CA PHE A 83 0.53 2.53 6.03
C PHE A 83 0.15 4.01 5.77
N GLY A 84 0.48 4.88 6.72
CA GLY A 84 0.16 6.31 6.67
C GLY A 84 -1.28 6.69 7.02
N TYR A 85 -2.11 5.75 7.52
CA TYR A 85 -3.48 6.00 7.97
C TYR A 85 -3.60 5.93 9.50
N PRO A 86 -4.32 6.85 10.15
CA PRO A 86 -4.39 6.88 11.61
C PRO A 86 -5.17 5.70 12.19
N CYS A 87 -4.66 5.18 13.30
CA CYS A 87 -5.22 4.06 14.03
C CYS A 87 -5.76 4.49 15.39
N ALA A 88 -6.84 3.86 15.84
CA ALA A 88 -7.41 4.09 17.17
C ALA A 88 -6.57 3.51 18.31
N SER A 89 -5.66 2.57 18.00
CA SER A 89 -4.80 1.89 18.95
C SER A 89 -3.52 1.44 18.26
N LYS A 90 -2.52 1.02 19.02
CA LYS A 90 -1.32 0.39 18.46
C LYS A 90 -1.74 -0.81 17.59
N PRO A 91 -1.38 -0.84 16.29
CA PRO A 91 -1.74 -1.95 15.43
C PRO A 91 -0.98 -3.22 15.80
N THR A 92 -1.64 -4.35 15.66
CA THR A 92 -1.03 -5.68 15.69
C THR A 92 -1.48 -6.48 14.47
N ASN A 93 -0.68 -7.43 14.00
CA ASN A 93 -0.98 -8.26 12.83
C ASN A 93 -1.40 -7.42 11.61
N GLU A 94 -0.53 -6.50 11.21
CA GLU A 94 -0.72 -5.64 10.05
C GLU A 94 -0.85 -6.42 8.74
N MET A 95 -1.80 -6.01 7.92
CA MET A 95 -2.07 -6.58 6.60
C MET A 95 -2.46 -5.45 5.65
N TYR A 96 -2.18 -5.57 4.36
CA TYR A 96 -2.66 -4.63 3.36
C TYR A 96 -3.42 -5.38 2.28
N ASP A 97 -4.72 -5.13 2.16
CA ASP A 97 -5.53 -5.67 1.07
C ASP A 97 -5.26 -4.83 -0.18
N VAL A 98 -4.49 -5.40 -1.12
CA VAL A 98 -4.08 -4.71 -2.35
C VAL A 98 -5.25 -4.45 -3.28
N GLN A 99 -6.23 -5.35 -3.34
CA GLN A 99 -7.38 -5.23 -4.24
C GLN A 99 -8.30 -4.09 -3.79
N ARG A 100 -8.62 -4.06 -2.50
CA ARG A 100 -9.50 -3.04 -1.91
C ARG A 100 -8.75 -1.81 -1.40
N LYS A 101 -7.42 -1.82 -1.44
CA LYS A 101 -6.51 -0.79 -0.90
C LYS A 101 -6.80 -0.48 0.57
N LEU A 102 -6.99 -1.53 1.38
CA LEU A 102 -7.34 -1.40 2.79
C LEU A 102 -6.13 -1.65 3.71
N PRO A 103 -5.76 -0.69 4.57
CA PRO A 103 -4.78 -0.91 5.63
C PRO A 103 -5.47 -1.65 6.78
N LEU A 104 -5.14 -2.92 7.01
CA LEU A 104 -5.84 -3.80 7.94
C LEU A 104 -4.96 -4.14 9.15
N TYR A 105 -5.58 -4.27 10.33
CA TYR A 105 -4.91 -4.66 11.56
C TYR A 105 -5.88 -5.25 12.59
N THR A 106 -5.35 -5.93 13.59
CA THR A 106 -6.08 -6.26 14.83
C THR A 106 -5.64 -5.33 15.96
N LYS A 107 -6.53 -5.03 16.90
CA LYS A 107 -6.22 -4.12 18.03
C LYS A 107 -5.32 -4.75 19.09
N ASN A 108 -5.16 -6.08 19.04
CA ASN A 108 -4.49 -6.90 20.03
C ASN A 108 -4.23 -8.29 19.45
N ASN A 109 -3.11 -8.90 19.83
CA ASN A 109 -2.63 -10.19 19.30
C ASN A 109 -3.63 -11.35 19.43
N LYS A 110 -4.57 -11.28 20.38
CA LYS A 110 -5.57 -12.33 20.65
C LYS A 110 -6.91 -12.09 19.93
N SER A 111 -7.10 -10.94 19.29
CA SER A 111 -8.40 -10.60 18.70
C SER A 111 -8.50 -11.10 17.26
N ASN A 112 -9.62 -11.78 16.99
CA ASN A 112 -10.02 -12.18 15.64
C ASN A 112 -10.75 -11.06 14.88
N SER A 113 -11.03 -9.92 15.53
CA SER A 113 -11.68 -8.80 14.86
C SER A 113 -10.65 -7.97 14.10
N VAL A 114 -10.69 -8.06 12.77
CA VAL A 114 -9.89 -7.22 11.87
C VAL A 114 -10.57 -5.87 11.67
N HIS A 115 -9.78 -4.81 11.76
CA HIS A 115 -10.16 -3.41 11.55
C HIS A 115 -9.36 -2.83 10.40
N SER A 116 -9.90 -1.81 9.72
CA SER A 116 -9.15 -1.08 8.70
C SER A 116 -8.79 0.32 9.19
N ALA A 117 -7.51 0.70 9.16
CA ALA A 117 -7.03 1.99 9.63
C ALA A 117 -7.53 3.17 8.79
N GLY A 118 -7.65 4.33 9.42
CA GLY A 118 -8.11 5.56 8.79
C GLY A 118 -9.58 5.88 9.03
N TYR A 119 -10.02 6.94 8.35
CA TYR A 119 -11.38 7.47 8.42
C TYR A 119 -12.20 7.00 7.23
N TYR A 120 -13.49 6.76 7.45
CA TYR A 120 -14.41 6.22 6.46
C TYR A 120 -15.76 6.89 6.58
N ILE A 121 -16.52 6.85 5.49
CA ILE A 121 -17.97 6.96 5.55
C ILE A 121 -18.57 5.64 5.09
N VAL A 122 -19.57 5.16 5.82
CA VAL A 122 -20.26 3.89 5.53
C VAL A 122 -21.74 4.17 5.40
N GLN A 123 -22.37 3.62 4.37
CA GLN A 123 -23.80 3.79 4.10
C GLN A 123 -24.60 2.66 4.73
N TYR A 124 -25.20 2.94 5.89
CA TYR A 124 -26.10 1.99 6.52
C TYR A 124 -27.51 2.08 5.92
N PRO A 125 -28.25 0.95 5.79
CA PRO A 125 -29.59 0.95 5.23
C PRO A 125 -30.57 1.90 5.95
N SER A 126 -30.55 1.91 7.28
CA SER A 126 -31.47 2.72 8.09
C SER A 126 -31.02 4.17 8.27
N ASN A 127 -29.71 4.42 8.36
CA ASN A 127 -29.16 5.70 8.81
C ASN A 127 -28.48 6.50 7.68
N GLY A 128 -28.35 5.90 6.47
CA GLY A 128 -27.59 6.48 5.37
C GLY A 128 -26.11 6.62 5.68
N TRP A 129 -25.46 7.60 5.04
CA TRP A 129 -24.03 7.86 5.19
C TRP A 129 -23.68 8.32 6.61
N SER A 130 -22.86 7.51 7.28
CA SER A 130 -22.39 7.70 8.65
C SER A 130 -20.86 7.68 8.71
N ARG A 131 -20.28 8.40 9.68
CA ARG A 131 -18.82 8.44 9.89
C ARG A 131 -18.34 7.17 10.57
N GLY A 132 -17.17 6.68 10.17
CA GLY A 132 -16.48 5.56 10.81
C GLY A 132 -15.01 5.87 10.99
N PHE A 133 -14.45 5.55 12.16
CA PHE A 133 -13.01 5.59 12.39
C PHE A 133 -12.55 4.19 12.78
N CYS A 134 -11.58 3.67 12.02
CA CYS A 134 -11.11 2.31 12.14
C CYS A 134 -12.22 1.23 12.13
N PRO A 135 -13.14 1.23 11.13
CA PRO A 135 -14.26 0.29 11.09
C PRO A 135 -13.80 -1.17 11.00
N LYS A 136 -14.63 -2.10 11.47
CA LYS A 136 -14.37 -3.53 11.31
C LYS A 136 -14.42 -3.92 9.83
N LEU A 137 -13.54 -4.80 9.38
CA LEU A 137 -13.51 -5.28 8.00
C LEU A 137 -14.87 -5.83 7.56
N VAL A 138 -15.53 -6.63 8.42
CA VAL A 138 -16.87 -7.18 8.16
C VAL A 138 -17.94 -6.09 7.89
N THR A 139 -17.75 -4.87 8.39
CA THR A 139 -18.65 -3.75 8.09
C THR A 139 -18.42 -3.21 6.68
N LEU A 140 -17.15 -3.06 6.28
CA LEU A 140 -16.76 -2.61 4.94
C LEU A 140 -17.13 -3.63 3.86
N GLU A 141 -17.19 -4.91 4.22
CA GLU A 141 -17.63 -5.98 3.32
C GLU A 141 -19.14 -6.02 3.11
N ARG A 142 -19.90 -5.61 4.12
CA ARG A 142 -21.37 -5.67 4.10
C ARG A 142 -22.03 -4.44 3.49
N TYR A 143 -21.40 -3.28 3.60
CA TYR A 143 -22.03 -2.00 3.28
C TYR A 143 -21.15 -1.17 2.35
N PRO A 144 -21.76 -0.40 1.42
CA PRO A 144 -21.03 0.58 0.63
C PRO A 144 -20.28 1.57 1.53
N TYR A 145 -19.05 1.90 1.15
CA TYR A 145 -18.21 2.83 1.89
C TYR A 145 -17.38 3.71 0.96
N LYS A 146 -16.91 4.86 1.48
CA LYS A 146 -15.85 5.67 0.87
C LYS A 146 -14.71 5.85 1.89
N GLY A 147 -13.47 5.76 1.43
CA GLY A 147 -12.24 5.80 2.24
C GLY A 147 -11.24 4.71 1.80
N PRO A 148 -10.15 4.49 2.55
CA PRO A 148 -9.73 5.21 3.75
C PRO A 148 -9.30 6.65 3.47
N PHE A 149 -9.63 7.56 4.38
CA PHE A 149 -9.10 8.92 4.43
C PHE A 149 -8.05 9.06 5.54
N LYS A 150 -7.05 9.91 5.31
CA LYS A 150 -6.00 10.18 6.31
C LYS A 150 -6.46 11.14 7.40
N THR A 151 -7.37 12.06 7.09
CA THR A 151 -7.82 13.07 8.05
C THR A 151 -9.33 13.02 8.28
N LYS A 152 -9.74 13.50 9.47
CA LYS A 152 -11.16 13.67 9.82
C LYS A 152 -11.85 14.71 8.93
N GLN A 153 -11.09 15.68 8.42
CA GLN A 153 -11.57 16.74 7.54
C GLN A 153 -11.98 16.18 6.18
N ASP A 154 -11.13 15.36 5.56
CA ASP A 154 -11.40 14.69 4.28
C ASP A 154 -12.66 13.83 4.34
N MET A 155 -12.79 13.02 5.40
CA MET A 155 -14.01 12.23 5.65
C MET A 155 -15.25 13.12 5.80
N SER A 156 -15.12 14.26 6.48
CA SER A 156 -16.24 15.18 6.68
C SER A 156 -16.67 15.87 5.38
N LEU A 157 -15.72 16.17 4.49
CA LEU A 157 -16.00 16.70 3.16
C LEU A 157 -16.70 15.64 2.29
N ALA A 158 -16.16 14.43 2.25
CA ALA A 158 -16.75 13.30 1.53
C ALA A 158 -18.18 12.99 2.01
N LEU A 159 -18.43 13.11 3.32
CA LEU A 159 -19.76 12.94 3.89
C LEU A 159 -20.76 13.99 3.38
N LYS A 160 -20.34 15.26 3.30
CA LYS A 160 -21.18 16.34 2.80
C LYS A 160 -21.54 16.11 1.33
N GLN A 161 -20.56 15.79 0.49
CA GLN A 161 -20.76 15.48 -0.93
C GLN A 161 -21.71 14.29 -1.11
N SER A 162 -21.48 13.19 -0.38
CA SER A 162 -22.31 11.97 -0.52
C SER A 162 -23.75 12.14 -0.05
N ARG A 163 -24.07 13.19 0.71
CA ARG A 163 -25.44 13.55 1.10
C ARG A 163 -26.14 14.43 0.07
N GLN A 164 -25.38 15.14 -0.76
CA GLN A 164 -25.89 16.00 -1.84
C GLN A 164 -26.14 15.22 -3.14
N GLU A 165 -25.46 14.08 -3.32
CA GLU A 165 -25.66 13.13 -4.44
C GLU A 165 -26.98 12.33 -4.35
N LYS A 166 -27.81 12.57 -3.32
CA LYS A 166 -29.13 11.95 -3.14
C LYS A 166 -30.23 12.87 -3.64
#